data_AF-A0A7D5NJR2-F1
#
_entry.id   AF-A0A7D5NJR2-F1
#
_cell.length_a   1.000
_cell.length_b   1.000
_cell.length_c   1.000
_cell.angle_alpha   90.00
_cell.angle_beta   90.00
_cell.angle_gamma   90.00
#
_symmetry.space_group_name_H-M   'P 1'
#
loop_
_entity.id
_entity.type
_entity.pdbx_description
1 polymer ?
#
loop_
_entity_poly.entity_id
_entity_poly.type
_entity_poly.pdbx_seq_one_letter_code
_entity_poly.pdbx_strand_id
1 'polypeptide(L)'
;MKKPFFLLFVVCILLFSCSKEKYSSEEKKFMKTYKEILVARYTFTDSVKANQEVNKILKRNGFTLREFLNFSWNLRMKDTKKFQEMMDSIKNEASREVIDALKKEIQTR
;
A
#
# COMPACT_ATOMS: atom_id res chain seq x y z
N MET A 1 24.33 27.62 40.69
CA MET A 1 24.79 27.24 39.33
C MET A 1 24.64 25.73 39.12
N LYS A 2 23.45 25.19 38.82
CA LYS A 2 23.29 23.75 38.52
C LYS A 2 22.00 23.47 37.73
N LYS A 3 21.92 23.75 36.42
CA LYS A 3 20.84 23.21 35.56
C LYS A 3 21.19 22.96 34.06
N PRO A 4 22.42 22.62 33.61
CA PRO A 4 22.59 22.17 32.22
C PRO A 4 22.12 20.71 32.02
N PHE A 5 22.11 19.89 33.08
CA PHE A 5 21.78 18.46 32.97
C PHE A 5 20.29 18.19 32.70
N PHE A 6 19.40 19.05 33.21
CA PHE A 6 17.95 18.90 33.00
C PHE A 6 17.56 19.19 31.54
N LEU A 7 18.25 20.15 30.89
CA LEU A 7 17.99 20.49 29.50
C LEU A 7 18.38 19.35 28.54
N LEU A 8 19.49 18.66 28.85
CA LEU A 8 19.97 17.52 28.06
C LEU A 8 19.01 16.32 28.13
N PHE A 9 18.38 16.08 29.29
CA PHE A 9 17.41 14.99 29.47
C PHE A 9 16.11 15.22 28.68
N VAL A 10 15.64 16.47 28.59
CA VAL A 10 14.43 16.83 27.83
C VAL A 10 14.64 16.68 26.32
N VAL A 11 15.83 17.00 25.81
CA VAL A 11 16.16 16.83 24.38
C VAL A 11 16.18 15.34 23.98
N CYS A 12 16.66 14.45 24.85
CA CYS A 12 16.67 13.02 24.57
C CYS A 12 15.27 12.41 24.47
N ILE A 13 14.28 12.89 25.24
CA ILE A 13 12.91 12.36 25.21
C ILE A 13 12.20 12.70 23.88
N LEU A 14 12.53 13.82 23.25
CA LEU A 14 11.96 14.22 21.96
C LEU A 14 12.46 13.36 20.78
N LEU A 15 13.65 12.75 20.90
CA LEU A 15 14.21 11.88 19.87
C LEU A 15 13.64 10.45 19.88
N PHE A 16 12.94 10.05 20.94
CA PHE A 16 12.28 8.75 21.06
C PHE A 16 10.80 8.75 20.62
N SER A 17 10.36 9.78 19.88
CA SER A 17 9.05 9.70 19.20
C SER A 17 9.14 8.72 18.04
N CYS A 18 9.14 7.43 18.39
CA CYS A 18 9.06 6.31 17.49
C CYS A 18 7.67 6.38 16.85
N SER A 19 7.60 6.86 15.62
CA SER A 19 6.36 6.91 14.86
C SER A 19 5.86 5.47 14.72
N LYS A 20 4.80 5.15 15.45
CA LYS A 20 4.16 3.85 15.34
C LYS A 20 3.66 3.73 13.91
N GLU A 21 4.26 2.84 13.12
CA GLU A 21 3.88 2.70 11.72
C GLU A 21 2.37 2.39 11.63
N LYS A 22 1.65 3.16 10.79
CA LYS A 22 0.20 3.03 10.63
C LYS A 22 -0.23 1.62 10.18
N TYR A 23 0.63 0.97 9.39
CA TYR A 23 0.38 -0.33 8.79
C TYR A 23 1.52 -1.31 9.10
N SER A 24 1.16 -2.56 9.39
CA SER A 24 2.14 -3.65 9.54
C SER A 24 2.83 -3.97 8.21
N SER A 25 3.92 -4.72 8.25
CA SER A 25 4.63 -5.20 7.05
C SER A 25 3.71 -6.02 6.13
N GLU A 26 2.86 -6.87 6.69
CA GLU A 26 1.89 -7.68 5.94
C GLU A 26 0.78 -6.82 5.32
N GLU A 27 0.26 -5.84 6.05
CA GLU A 27 -0.72 -4.88 5.54
C GLU A 27 -0.12 -4.09 4.37
N LYS A 28 1.12 -3.59 4.50
CA LYS A 28 1.84 -2.92 3.41
C LYS A 28 2.02 -3.83 2.19
N LYS A 29 2.38 -5.11 2.40
CA LYS A 29 2.52 -6.10 1.33
C LYS A 29 1.20 -6.33 0.60
N PHE A 30 0.08 -6.44 1.33
CA PHE A 30 -1.26 -6.52 0.76
C PHE A 30 -1.62 -5.27 -0.05
N MET A 31 -1.43 -4.08 0.53
CA MET A 31 -1.73 -2.81 -0.14
C MET A 31 -0.96 -2.66 -1.45
N LYS A 32 0.35 -2.96 -1.44
CA LYS A 32 1.19 -2.99 -2.64
C LYS A 32 0.66 -3.96 -3.69
N THR A 33 0.37 -5.19 -3.29
CA THR A 33 -0.12 -6.25 -4.20
C THR A 33 -1.45 -5.86 -4.82
N TYR A 34 -2.39 -5.32 -4.04
CA TYR A 34 -3.69 -4.90 -4.57
C TYR A 34 -3.55 -3.69 -5.50
N LYS A 35 -2.67 -2.74 -5.18
CA LYS A 35 -2.38 -1.62 -6.09
C LYS A 35 -1.94 -2.12 -7.47
N GLU A 36 -0.98 -3.04 -7.50
CA GLU A 36 -0.50 -3.65 -8.76
C GLU A 36 -1.63 -4.36 -9.52
N ILE A 37 -2.53 -5.06 -8.81
CA ILE A 37 -3.72 -5.69 -9.40
C ILE A 37 -4.64 -4.63 -10.04
N LEU A 38 -4.91 -3.51 -9.36
CA LEU A 38 -5.75 -2.45 -9.91
C LEU A 38 -5.11 -1.80 -11.14
N VAL A 39 -3.80 -1.52 -11.09
CA VAL A 39 -3.06 -1.00 -12.24
C VAL A 39 -3.20 -1.94 -13.43
N ALA A 40 -2.96 -3.24 -13.26
CA ALA A 40 -3.14 -4.21 -14.35
C ALA A 40 -4.58 -4.22 -14.91
N ARG A 41 -5.59 -4.08 -14.05
CA ARG A 41 -7.00 -4.02 -14.47
C ARG A 41 -7.36 -2.73 -15.21
N TYR A 42 -6.69 -1.63 -14.91
CA TYR A 42 -6.86 -0.36 -15.64
C TYR A 42 -6.09 -0.36 -16.97
N THR A 43 -4.94 -1.02 -17.03
CA THR A 43 -4.10 -1.09 -18.23
C THR A 43 -4.65 -2.06 -19.28
N PHE A 44 -5.11 -3.24 -18.86
CA PHE A 44 -5.57 -4.27 -19.79
C PHE A 44 -7.10 -4.29 -19.89
N THR A 45 -7.64 -3.87 -21.03
CA THR A 45 -9.07 -3.97 -21.36
C THR A 45 -9.50 -5.42 -21.59
N ASP A 46 -8.60 -6.26 -22.11
CA ASP A 46 -8.79 -7.69 -22.29
C ASP A 46 -8.75 -8.41 -20.93
N SER A 47 -9.88 -9.02 -20.57
CA SER A 47 -10.06 -9.68 -19.27
C SER A 47 -9.18 -10.91 -19.09
N VAL A 48 -8.86 -11.64 -20.17
CA VAL A 48 -7.97 -12.82 -20.14
C VAL A 48 -6.54 -12.37 -19.87
N LYS A 49 -6.07 -11.34 -20.58
CA LYS A 49 -4.74 -10.75 -20.33
C LYS A 49 -4.63 -10.16 -18.93
N ALA A 50 -5.65 -9.45 -18.48
CA ALA A 50 -5.70 -8.91 -17.13
C ALA A 50 -5.64 -10.03 -16.07
N ASN A 51 -6.36 -11.14 -16.27
CA ASN A 51 -6.32 -12.29 -15.36
C ASN A 51 -4.94 -12.96 -15.33
N GLN A 52 -4.30 -13.12 -16.48
CA GLN A 52 -2.93 -13.64 -16.56
C GLN A 52 -1.96 -12.76 -15.78
N GLU A 53 -2.07 -11.43 -15.92
CA GLU A 53 -1.21 -10.50 -15.19
C GLU A 53 -1.49 -10.52 -13.69
N VAL A 54 -2.76 -10.56 -13.26
CA VAL A 54 -3.11 -10.69 -11.84
C VAL A 54 -2.50 -11.96 -11.23
N ASN A 55 -2.51 -13.09 -11.93
CA ASN A 55 -1.88 -14.31 -11.45
C ASN A 55 -0.36 -14.17 -11.30
N LYS A 56 0.32 -13.47 -12.22
CA LYS A 56 1.75 -13.15 -12.09
C LYS A 56 2.01 -12.22 -10.91
N ILE A 57 1.17 -11.20 -10.71
CA ILE A 57 1.24 -10.25 -9.59
C ILE A 57 1.12 -10.96 -8.25
N LEU A 58 0.15 -11.86 -8.10
CA LEU A 58 -0.02 -12.63 -6.87
C LEU A 58 1.21 -13.50 -6.61
N LYS A 59 1.66 -14.25 -7.62
CA LYS A 59 2.83 -15.13 -7.51
C LYS A 59 4.11 -14.37 -7.15
N ARG A 60 4.41 -13.24 -7.81
CA ARG A 60 5.62 -12.43 -7.53
C ARG A 60 5.60 -11.81 -6.14
N ASN A 61 4.42 -11.49 -5.62
CA ASN A 61 4.25 -11.00 -4.27
C ASN A 61 4.09 -12.14 -3.25
N GLY A 62 4.26 -13.40 -3.63
CA GLY A 62 4.19 -14.53 -2.69
C GLY A 62 2.80 -14.69 -2.07
N PHE A 63 1.76 -14.53 -2.87
CA PHE A 63 0.37 -14.88 -2.54
C PHE A 63 -0.15 -15.92 -3.52
N THR A 64 -0.90 -16.89 -3.00
CA THR A 64 -1.96 -17.55 -3.79
C THR A 64 -3.21 -16.68 -3.81
N LEU A 65 -4.11 -16.89 -4.77
CA LEU A 65 -5.39 -16.19 -4.82
C LEU A 65 -6.20 -16.42 -3.52
N ARG A 66 -6.22 -17.64 -3.00
CA ARG A 66 -6.95 -17.99 -1.78
C ARG A 66 -6.41 -17.23 -0.57
N GLU A 67 -5.09 -17.23 -0.38
CA GLU A 67 -4.46 -16.49 0.72
C GLU A 67 -4.73 -15.00 0.64
N PHE A 68 -4.64 -14.41 -0.55
CA PHE A 68 -4.91 -13.00 -0.76
C PHE A 68 -6.36 -12.63 -0.40
N LEU A 69 -7.33 -13.43 -0.87
CA LEU A 69 -8.74 -13.21 -0.56
C LEU A 69 -9.05 -13.39 0.93
N ASN A 70 -8.48 -14.42 1.57
CA ASN A 70 -8.63 -14.65 3.00
C ASN A 70 -8.01 -13.52 3.81
N PHE A 71 -6.83 -13.03 3.42
CA PHE A 71 -6.18 -11.91 4.08
C PHE A 71 -7.02 -10.62 3.96
N SER A 72 -7.52 -10.31 2.76
CA SER A 72 -8.43 -9.18 2.53
C SER A 72 -9.68 -9.27 3.41
N TRP A 73 -10.30 -10.45 3.48
CA TRP A 73 -11.46 -10.69 4.33
C TRP A 73 -11.14 -10.47 5.82
N ASN A 74 -10.02 -11.03 6.28
CA ASN A 74 -9.59 -10.88 7.67
C ASN A 74 -9.32 -9.41 8.03
N LEU A 75 -8.69 -8.64 7.14
CA LEU A 75 -8.49 -7.20 7.35
C LEU A 75 -9.83 -6.46 7.49
N ARG A 76 -10.77 -6.74 6.58
CA ARG A 76 -12.11 -6.13 6.60
C ARG A 76 -12.86 -6.43 7.91
N MET A 77 -12.79 -7.68 8.38
CA MET A 77 -13.48 -8.13 9.59
C MET A 77 -12.81 -7.62 10.87
N LYS A 78 -11.49 -7.46 10.87
CA LYS A 78 -10.72 -7.00 12.04
C LYS A 78 -10.95 -5.52 12.34
N ASP A 79 -10.89 -4.67 11.32
CA ASP A 79 -11.12 -3.24 11.45
C ASP A 79 -11.62 -2.69 10.11
N THR A 80 -12.94 -2.60 9.99
CA THR A 80 -13.59 -2.16 8.75
C THR A 80 -13.22 -0.73 8.36
N LYS A 81 -13.03 0.17 9.33
CA LYS A 81 -12.67 1.56 9.05
C LYS A 81 -11.25 1.64 8.52
N LYS A 82 -10.30 0.96 9.18
CA LYS A 82 -8.91 0.90 8.71
C LYS A 82 -8.82 0.23 7.33
N PHE A 83 -9.62 -0.81 7.08
CA PHE A 83 -9.69 -1.45 5.77
C PHE A 83 -10.22 -0.49 4.69
N GLN A 84 -11.27 0.28 4.96
CA GLN A 84 -11.76 1.32 4.05
C GLN A 84 -10.65 2.33 3.71
N GLU A 85 -9.92 2.82 4.73
CA GLU A 85 -8.80 3.73 4.52
C GLU A 85 -7.68 3.12 3.66
N MET A 86 -7.37 1.83 3.84
CA MET A 86 -6.42 1.12 2.97
C MET A 86 -6.93 1.10 1.53
N MET A 87 -8.20 0.73 1.33
CA MET A 87 -8.79 0.60 0.00
C MET A 87 -8.84 1.94 -0.74
N ASP A 88 -9.14 3.03 -0.05
CA ASP A 88 -9.16 4.36 -0.63
C ASP A 88 -7.75 4.82 -1.02
N SER A 89 -6.73 4.56 -0.17
CA SER A 89 -5.32 4.83 -0.51
C SER A 89 -4.90 4.07 -1.76
N ILE A 90 -5.18 2.76 -1.81
CA ILE A 90 -4.82 1.88 -2.92
C ILE A 90 -5.44 2.37 -4.23
N LYS A 91 -6.74 2.69 -4.25
CA LYS A 91 -7.44 3.17 -5.44
C LYS A 91 -6.87 4.51 -5.91
N ASN A 92 -6.65 5.44 -4.99
CA ASN A 92 -6.12 6.76 -5.32
C ASN A 92 -4.70 6.67 -5.91
N GLU A 93 -3.85 5.81 -5.35
CA GLU A 93 -2.51 5.58 -5.87
C GLU A 93 -2.52 4.89 -7.23
N ALA A 94 -3.31 3.82 -7.40
CA ALA A 94 -3.40 3.10 -8.66
C ALA A 94 -3.92 3.98 -9.81
N SER A 95 -4.96 4.78 -9.56
CA SER A 95 -5.51 5.70 -10.58
C SER A 95 -4.51 6.77 -10.97
N ARG A 96 -3.79 7.37 -10.00
CA ARG A 96 -2.73 8.35 -10.30
C ARG A 96 -1.62 7.74 -11.15
N GLU A 97 -1.15 6.56 -10.79
CA GLU A 97 -0.07 5.86 -11.51
C GLU A 97 -0.42 5.64 -12.98
N VAL A 98 -1.66 5.21 -13.27
CA VAL A 98 -2.14 5.01 -14.64
C VAL A 98 -2.30 6.33 -15.39
N ILE A 99 -2.88 7.35 -14.76
CA ILE A 99 -3.03 8.68 -15.37
C ILE A 99 -1.67 9.27 -15.73
N ASP A 100 -0.69 9.16 -14.83
CA ASP A 100 0.65 9.69 -15.06
C ASP A 100 1.39 8.93 -16.16
N ALA A 101 1.19 7.61 -16.26
CA ALA A 101 1.71 6.81 -17.36
C ALA A 101 1.12 7.26 -18.71
N LEU A 102 -0.21 7.43 -18.78
CA LEU A 102 -0.90 7.90 -19.99
C LEU A 102 -0.44 9.31 -20.41
N LYS A 103 -0.28 10.23 -19.46
CA LYS A 103 0.23 11.59 -19.74
C LYS A 103 1.63 11.55 -20.35
N LYS A 104 2.52 10.70 -19.85
CA LYS A 104 3.87 10.54 -20.40
C LYS A 104 3.86 9.97 -21.82
N GLU A 105 2.99 9.02 -22.11
CA GLU A 105 2.84 8.49 -23.47
C GLU A 105 2.32 9.55 -24.46
N ILE A 106 1.44 10.44 -24.02
CA ILE A 106 0.96 11.55 -24.86
C ILE A 106 2.07 12.58 -25.12
N GLN A 107 2.89 12.89 -24.12
CA GLN A 107 3.98 13.88 -24.24
C GLN A 107 5.19 13.40 -25.06
N THR A 108 5.32 12.09 -25.27
CA THR A 108 6.43 11.47 -26.02
C THR A 108 6.08 11.15 -27.47
N ARG A 109 4.84 11.44 -27.89
CA ARG A 109 4.35 11.36 -29.27
C ARG A 109 4.27 12.75 -29.89
#